data_AF-A0A1I0VSX9-F1
#
_entry.id   AF-A0A1I0VSX9-F1
#
_cell.length_a   1.000
_cell.length_b   1.000
_cell.length_c   1.000
_cell.angle_alpha   90.00
_cell.angle_beta   90.00
_cell.angle_gamma   90.00
#
_symmetry.space_group_name_H-M   'P 1'
#
loop_
_entity.id
_entity.type
_entity.pdbx_description
1 polymer ?
#
loop_
_entity_poly.entity_id
_entity_poly.type
_entity_poly.pdbx_seq_one_letter_code
_entity_poly.pdbx_strand_id
1 'polypeptide(L)'
;MYRSLVVSVVLFSMIFCFSSCVSHEETISTSVIKLPMAVQEAKNWFGDQEEFIVETDYILSRGKSITKTINWENAVIYNDEKTVEVEVKYNNHWVPVIRGETTQSEIKDKKSFAFYRLMLDKKVDGDYETFLLKYFPDEENDNQKRLDVNNYFSLSNKFTGEIWMHNWEEEFQKGWKIEHGKIVKTFIKK
;
A
#
# COMPACT_ATOMS: atom_id res chain seq x y z
N MET A 1 -23.86 -80.40 44.51
CA MET A 1 -25.07 -80.20 43.68
C MET A 1 -25.45 -78.74 43.84
N TYR A 2 -25.51 -77.82 42.88
CA TYR A 2 -25.72 -77.79 41.42
C TYR A 2 -24.70 -76.78 40.81
N ARG A 3 -23.90 -77.12 39.79
CA ARG A 3 -24.15 -77.02 38.33
C ARG A 3 -24.53 -75.62 37.79
N SER A 4 -23.52 -75.01 37.14
CA SER A 4 -23.54 -74.43 35.79
C SER A 4 -24.57 -73.35 35.44
N LEU A 5 -24.08 -72.16 35.09
CA LEU A 5 -24.79 -71.25 34.19
C LEU A 5 -23.84 -70.82 33.08
N VAL A 6 -24.05 -71.39 31.89
CA VAL A 6 -23.60 -70.84 30.62
C VAL A 6 -24.84 -70.16 30.03
N VAL A 7 -24.76 -68.87 29.77
CA VAL A 7 -25.72 -68.18 28.90
C VAL A 7 -24.90 -67.38 27.89
N SER A 8 -24.88 -67.90 26.68
CA SER A 8 -24.37 -67.23 25.48
C SER A 8 -25.31 -66.08 25.12
N VAL A 9 -24.77 -64.86 24.99
CA VAL A 9 -25.48 -63.74 24.36
C VAL A 9 -24.79 -63.45 23.04
N VAL A 10 -25.50 -63.78 21.96
CA VAL A 10 -25.16 -63.44 20.57
C VAL A 10 -25.56 -61.98 20.35
N LEU A 11 -24.59 -61.10 20.11
CA LEU A 11 -24.85 -59.70 19.84
C LEU A 11 -25.08 -59.49 18.33
N PHE A 12 -26.33 -59.27 17.97
CA PHE A 12 -26.77 -58.68 16.70
C PHE A 12 -26.33 -57.21 16.69
N SER A 13 -25.57 -56.76 15.68
CA SER A 13 -25.36 -55.32 15.46
C SER A 13 -25.82 -54.94 14.05
N MET A 14 -26.82 -54.06 14.04
CA MET A 14 -27.52 -53.52 12.88
C MET A 14 -26.58 -52.73 11.97
N ILE A 15 -26.76 -52.98 10.68
CA ILE A 15 -26.31 -52.15 9.57
C ILE A 15 -27.01 -50.78 9.66
N PHE A 16 -26.26 -49.74 10.02
CA PHE A 16 -26.68 -48.34 9.84
C PHE A 16 -26.02 -47.81 8.56
N CYS A 17 -26.76 -47.86 7.45
CA CYS A 17 -26.38 -47.17 6.22
C CYS A 17 -26.59 -45.66 6.42
N PHE A 18 -25.53 -44.96 6.83
CA PHE A 18 -25.51 -43.50 6.68
C PHE A 18 -25.35 -43.19 5.20
N SER A 19 -26.47 -42.82 4.55
CA SER A 19 -26.46 -42.08 3.31
C SER A 19 -25.72 -40.76 3.55
N SER A 20 -24.42 -40.73 3.25
CA SER A 20 -23.67 -39.49 3.18
C SER A 20 -24.21 -38.67 2.00
N CYS A 21 -25.10 -37.73 2.30
CA CYS A 21 -25.29 -36.55 1.46
C CYS A 21 -23.94 -35.84 1.40
N VAL A 22 -23.23 -36.04 0.29
CA VAL A 22 -22.13 -35.17 -0.11
C VAL A 22 -22.76 -33.81 -0.39
N SER A 23 -22.74 -32.94 0.63
CA SER A 23 -22.91 -31.51 0.44
C SER A 23 -21.74 -31.08 -0.44
N HIS A 24 -22.02 -30.82 -1.71
CA HIS A 24 -21.12 -30.11 -2.59
C HIS A 24 -21.09 -28.67 -2.07
N GLU A 25 -20.27 -28.42 -1.04
CA GLU A 25 -19.84 -27.05 -0.75
C GLU A 25 -19.01 -26.63 -1.96
N GLU A 26 -19.64 -25.87 -2.85
CA GLU A 26 -18.94 -25.05 -3.82
C GLU A 26 -17.95 -24.20 -3.04
N THR A 27 -16.69 -24.63 -3.09
CA THR A 27 -15.58 -23.84 -2.59
C THR A 27 -15.49 -22.66 -3.55
N ILE A 28 -16.19 -21.57 -3.23
CA ILE A 28 -15.87 -20.26 -3.78
C ILE A 28 -14.47 -19.97 -3.24
N SER A 29 -13.47 -20.43 -3.99
CA SER A 29 -12.09 -20.01 -3.86
C SER A 29 -12.04 -18.55 -4.30
N THR A 30 -12.55 -17.65 -3.47
CA THR A 30 -12.03 -16.29 -3.40
C THR A 30 -10.58 -16.50 -3.03
N SER A 31 -9.68 -16.41 -4.01
CA SER A 31 -8.25 -16.44 -3.74
C SER A 31 -7.95 -15.25 -2.86
N VAL A 32 -7.94 -15.46 -1.54
CA VAL A 32 -7.47 -14.47 -0.58
C VAL A 32 -6.00 -14.31 -0.90
N ILE A 33 -5.65 -13.25 -1.64
CA ILE A 33 -4.26 -12.91 -1.88
C ILE A 33 -3.68 -12.62 -0.51
N LYS A 34 -2.93 -13.59 0.03
CA LYS A 34 -2.33 -13.47 1.35
C LYS A 34 -1.20 -12.46 1.25
N LEU A 35 -1.41 -11.28 1.80
CA LEU A 35 -0.36 -10.26 1.85
C LEU A 35 0.84 -10.79 2.63
N PRO A 36 2.07 -10.40 2.25
CA PRO A 36 3.26 -10.67 3.06
C PRO A 36 3.08 -10.15 4.49
N MET A 37 3.72 -10.79 5.48
CA MET A 37 3.53 -10.48 6.90
C MET A 37 3.83 -9.01 7.22
N ALA A 38 4.93 -8.46 6.69
CA ALA A 38 5.30 -7.06 6.89
C ALA A 38 4.25 -6.08 6.36
N VAL A 39 3.62 -6.39 5.22
CA VAL A 39 2.53 -5.57 4.66
C VAL A 39 1.29 -5.65 5.56
N GLN A 40 0.97 -6.84 6.07
CA GLN A 40 -0.16 -7.01 6.99
C GLN A 40 0.06 -6.28 8.32
N GLU A 41 1.26 -6.34 8.89
CA GLU A 41 1.62 -5.60 10.09
C GLU A 41 1.51 -4.08 9.88
N ALA A 42 2.07 -3.57 8.77
CA ALA A 42 1.99 -2.17 8.41
C ALA A 42 0.53 -1.72 8.20
N LYS A 43 -0.28 -2.52 7.49
CA LYS A 43 -1.72 -2.25 7.29
C LYS A 43 -2.46 -2.18 8.62
N ASN A 44 -2.21 -3.15 9.52
CA ASN A 44 -2.86 -3.18 10.83
C ASN A 44 -2.47 -1.98 11.71
N TRP A 45 -1.21 -1.56 11.67
CA TRP A 45 -0.75 -0.37 12.40
C TRP A 45 -1.36 0.91 11.82
N PHE A 46 -1.43 1.01 10.49
CA PHE A 46 -1.94 2.19 9.79
C PHE A 46 -3.46 2.35 9.95
N GLY A 47 -4.18 1.23 10.02
CA GLY A 47 -5.62 1.15 10.18
C GLY A 47 -6.35 0.65 8.94
N ASP A 48 -7.60 0.26 9.13
CA ASP A 48 -8.45 -0.35 8.08
C ASP A 48 -9.03 0.66 7.08
N GLN A 49 -8.89 1.95 7.35
CA GLN A 49 -9.37 3.00 6.45
C GLN A 49 -8.49 3.05 5.21
N GLU A 50 -9.11 2.92 4.04
CA GLU A 50 -8.38 2.97 2.76
C GLU A 50 -8.53 4.32 2.05
N GLU A 51 -9.55 5.11 2.38
CA GLU A 51 -9.81 6.43 1.77
C GLU A 51 -9.79 7.54 2.81
N PHE A 52 -9.02 8.60 2.57
CA PHE A 52 -8.82 9.73 3.49
C PHE A 52 -9.12 11.05 2.80
N ILE A 53 -9.81 11.94 3.51
CA ILE A 53 -10.02 13.31 3.05
C ILE A 53 -8.72 14.10 3.25
N VAL A 54 -8.34 14.86 2.23
CA VAL A 54 -7.20 15.77 2.30
C VAL A 54 -7.68 17.13 2.80
N GLU A 55 -7.39 17.41 4.06
CA GLU A 55 -7.73 18.67 4.72
C GLU A 55 -6.57 19.66 4.59
N THR A 56 -6.63 20.55 3.61
CA THR A 56 -5.73 21.71 3.56
C THR A 56 -6.57 22.99 3.45
N ASP A 57 -6.13 24.06 4.12
CA ASP A 57 -6.83 25.36 4.13
C ASP A 57 -7.16 25.86 2.72
N TYR A 58 -6.27 25.59 1.76
CA TYR A 58 -6.46 25.94 0.36
C TYR A 58 -7.60 25.16 -0.31
N ILE A 59 -7.73 23.86 -0.05
CA ILE A 59 -8.78 23.00 -0.61
C ILE A 59 -10.14 23.39 -0.03
N LEU A 60 -10.21 23.56 1.30
CA LEU A 60 -11.42 23.93 2.02
C LEU A 60 -12.00 25.25 1.50
N SER A 61 -11.14 26.23 1.17
CA SER A 61 -11.56 27.53 0.62
C SER A 61 -12.25 27.45 -0.75
N ARG A 62 -12.11 26.34 -1.49
CA ARG A 62 -12.67 26.16 -2.85
C ARG A 62 -13.85 25.19 -2.92
N GLY A 63 -14.29 24.64 -1.79
CA GLY A 63 -15.43 23.72 -1.71
C GLY A 63 -15.26 22.42 -2.50
N LYS A 64 -14.02 22.02 -2.81
CA LYS A 64 -13.73 20.73 -3.44
C LYS A 64 -13.20 19.79 -2.38
N SER A 65 -13.72 18.57 -2.29
CA SER A 65 -13.08 17.51 -1.50
C SER A 65 -12.04 16.80 -2.37
N ILE A 66 -10.85 16.60 -1.83
CA ILE A 66 -9.83 15.72 -2.41
C ILE A 66 -9.70 14.54 -1.48
N THR A 67 -9.73 13.34 -2.04
CA THR A 67 -9.52 12.11 -1.28
C THR A 67 -8.30 11.38 -1.82
N LYS A 68 -7.57 10.73 -0.91
CA LYS A 68 -6.48 9.82 -1.22
C LYS A 68 -6.86 8.40 -0.82
N THR A 69 -6.63 7.45 -1.71
CA THR A 69 -6.90 6.03 -1.53
C THR A 69 -5.60 5.25 -1.51
N ILE A 70 -5.41 4.40 -0.52
CA ILE A 70 -4.24 3.52 -0.39
C ILE A 70 -4.55 2.18 -1.05
N ASN A 71 -3.63 1.70 -1.89
CA ASN A 71 -3.74 0.40 -2.52
C ASN A 71 -2.68 -0.57 -1.95
N TRP A 72 -3.11 -1.44 -1.04
CA TRP A 72 -2.25 -2.43 -0.38
C TRP A 72 -1.92 -3.65 -1.26
N GLU A 73 -2.68 -3.91 -2.32
CA GLU A 73 -2.51 -5.12 -3.15
C GLU A 73 -1.18 -5.14 -3.90
N ASN A 74 -0.66 -3.95 -4.22
CA ASN A 74 0.61 -3.77 -4.95
C ASN A 74 1.73 -3.28 -4.02
N ALA A 75 1.62 -3.54 -2.71
CA ALA A 75 2.63 -3.14 -1.75
C ALA A 75 3.99 -3.79 -2.07
N VAL A 76 5.06 -3.01 -1.94
CA VAL A 76 6.44 -3.46 -2.14
C VAL A 76 7.18 -3.39 -0.82
N ILE A 77 7.98 -4.41 -0.53
CA ILE A 77 8.75 -4.51 0.71
C ILE A 77 10.23 -4.29 0.42
N TYR A 78 10.89 -3.56 1.31
CA TYR A 78 12.30 -3.25 1.21
C TYR A 78 13.03 -3.39 2.56
N ASN A 79 14.36 -3.25 2.52
CA ASN A 79 15.23 -3.20 3.71
C ASN A 79 14.98 -4.34 4.70
N ASP A 80 14.98 -5.59 4.21
CA ASP A 80 14.71 -6.77 5.02
C ASP A 80 13.41 -6.64 5.83
N GLU A 81 12.32 -6.29 5.15
CA GLU A 81 10.98 -6.15 5.74
C GLU A 81 10.74 -4.94 6.65
N LYS A 82 11.68 -3.99 6.69
CA LYS A 82 11.54 -2.76 7.50
C LYS A 82 10.75 -1.65 6.84
N THR A 83 10.72 -1.61 5.51
CA THR A 83 10.06 -0.55 4.77
C THR A 83 8.97 -1.15 3.90
N VAL A 84 7.76 -0.66 4.03
CA VAL A 84 6.63 -0.99 3.15
C VAL A 84 6.29 0.23 2.32
N GLU A 85 6.24 0.06 1.01
CA GLU A 85 5.77 1.06 0.06
C GLU A 85 4.40 0.65 -0.47
N VAL A 86 3.48 1.61 -0.52
CA VAL A 86 2.14 1.41 -1.10
C VAL A 86 1.79 2.51 -2.08
N GLU A 87 1.06 2.15 -3.13
CA GLU A 87 0.56 3.12 -4.10
C GLU A 87 -0.57 3.95 -3.47
N VAL A 88 -0.53 5.27 -3.71
CA VAL A 88 -1.59 6.21 -3.32
C VAL A 88 -2.22 6.81 -4.56
N LYS A 89 -3.55 6.78 -4.63
CA LYS A 89 -4.33 7.37 -5.72
C LYS A 89 -5.14 8.54 -5.18
N TYR A 90 -5.18 9.65 -5.92
CA TYR A 90 -6.04 10.77 -5.58
C TYR A 90 -7.23 10.80 -6.52
N ASN A 91 -8.43 11.05 -5.99
CA ASN A 91 -9.65 11.21 -6.80
C ASN A 91 -9.56 12.41 -7.77
N ASN A 92 -8.68 13.35 -7.46
CA ASN A 92 -8.37 14.52 -8.24
C ASN A 92 -6.85 14.74 -8.16
N HIS A 93 -6.18 14.92 -9.30
CA HIS A 93 -4.72 15.09 -9.42
C HIS A 93 -4.27 16.48 -8.92
N TRP A 94 -4.72 16.84 -7.72
CA TRP A 94 -4.34 18.05 -7.04
C TRP A 94 -3.11 17.74 -6.18
N VAL A 95 -2.00 18.38 -6.53
CA VAL A 95 -0.83 18.44 -5.68
C VAL A 95 -0.65 19.89 -5.23
N PRO A 96 -0.53 20.16 -3.92
CA PRO A 96 -0.18 21.48 -3.45
C PRO A 96 1.20 21.82 -4.01
N VAL A 97 1.25 22.81 -4.89
CA VAL A 97 2.50 23.37 -5.40
C VAL A 97 3.07 24.28 -4.33
N ILE A 98 4.15 23.87 -3.67
CA ILE A 98 4.86 24.79 -2.76
C ILE A 98 5.51 25.88 -3.62
N ARG A 99 5.35 27.13 -3.20
CA ARG A 99 6.10 28.26 -3.77
C ARG A 99 7.58 28.03 -3.49
N GLY A 100 8.31 27.62 -4.51
CA GLY A 100 9.74 27.40 -4.49
C GLY A 100 10.28 27.53 -5.89
N GLU A 101 10.72 26.42 -6.47
CA GLU A 101 11.46 26.43 -7.74
C GLU A 101 10.63 26.06 -8.96
N THR A 102 9.57 25.25 -8.78
CA THR A 102 8.72 24.80 -9.88
C THR A 102 7.43 25.63 -9.86
N THR A 103 7.17 26.32 -10.96
CA THR A 103 6.00 27.17 -11.13
C THR A 103 4.71 26.33 -11.16
N GLN A 104 3.58 26.94 -10.78
CA GLN A 104 2.27 26.27 -10.92
C GLN A 104 1.97 25.85 -12.37
N SER A 105 2.51 26.56 -13.35
CA SER A 105 2.42 26.20 -14.77
C SER A 105 3.20 24.93 -15.09
N GLU A 106 4.45 24.79 -14.65
CA GLU A 106 5.26 23.60 -14.92
C GLU A 106 4.68 22.34 -14.28
N ILE A 107 4.08 22.46 -13.10
CA ILE A 107 3.42 21.31 -12.45
C ILE A 107 2.09 20.96 -13.12
N LYS A 108 1.41 21.93 -13.74
CA LYS A 108 0.16 21.65 -14.47
C LYS A 108 0.42 20.67 -15.62
N ASP A 109 1.55 20.83 -16.31
CA ASP A 109 1.91 19.97 -17.44
C ASP A 109 2.46 18.62 -16.97
N LYS A 110 3.23 18.58 -15.88
CA LYS A 110 3.78 17.33 -15.31
C LYS A 110 2.73 16.49 -14.55
N LYS A 111 1.59 17.08 -14.19
CA LYS A 111 0.54 16.41 -13.41
C LYS A 111 -0.05 15.17 -14.11
N SER A 112 -0.09 15.13 -15.44
CA SER A 112 -0.64 13.98 -16.18
C SER A 112 0.17 12.71 -15.96
N PHE A 113 1.45 12.83 -15.60
CA PHE A 113 2.36 11.71 -15.38
C PHE A 113 2.65 11.48 -13.89
N ALA A 114 2.05 12.28 -13.01
CA ALA A 114 2.31 12.21 -11.60
C ALA A 114 1.80 10.91 -10.98
N PHE A 115 2.56 10.38 -10.03
CA PHE A 115 2.16 9.22 -9.22
C PHE A 115 2.66 9.40 -7.79
N TYR A 116 2.03 8.67 -6.87
CA TYR A 116 2.20 8.91 -5.44
C TYR A 116 2.40 7.59 -4.70
N ARG A 117 3.30 7.61 -3.72
CA ARG A 117 3.65 6.44 -2.90
C ARG A 117 3.70 6.85 -1.44
N LEU A 118 3.04 6.07 -0.59
CA LEU A 118 3.19 6.15 0.85
C LEU A 118 4.27 5.15 1.27
N MET A 119 5.19 5.62 2.09
CA MET A 119 6.25 4.83 2.67
C MET A 119 5.97 4.68 4.17
N LEU A 120 6.09 3.45 4.68
CA LEU A 120 5.98 3.12 6.09
C LEU A 120 7.29 2.46 6.52
N ASP A 121 8.10 3.17 7.30
CA ASP A 121 9.37 2.71 7.82
C ASP A 121 9.22 2.27 9.28
N LYS A 122 9.43 0.98 9.53
CA LYS A 122 9.36 0.38 10.86
C LYS A 122 10.56 0.81 11.70
N LYS A 123 10.27 1.45 12.84
CA LYS A 123 11.25 1.86 13.85
C LYS A 123 11.64 0.68 14.75
N VAL A 124 12.72 0.88 15.52
CA VAL A 124 13.27 -0.14 16.44
C VAL A 124 12.29 -0.50 17.56
N ASP A 125 11.45 0.44 17.98
CA ASP A 125 10.41 0.27 19.00
C ASP A 125 9.12 -0.40 18.46
N GLY A 126 9.07 -0.70 17.16
CA GLY A 126 7.93 -1.33 16.49
C GLY A 126 6.88 -0.34 15.98
N ASP A 127 7.07 0.96 16.20
CA ASP A 127 6.25 2.01 15.59
C ASP A 127 6.62 2.22 14.12
N TYR A 128 5.82 3.00 13.38
CA TYR A 128 6.12 3.36 11.99
C TYR A 128 6.30 4.87 11.84
N GLU A 129 7.28 5.26 11.04
CA GLU A 129 7.35 6.59 10.45
C GLU A 129 6.72 6.55 9.06
N THR A 130 5.92 7.56 8.73
CA THR A 130 5.25 7.63 7.43
C THR A 130 5.62 8.89 6.66
N PHE A 131 5.79 8.73 5.35
CA PHE A 131 6.02 9.84 4.46
C PHE A 131 5.42 9.56 3.09
N LEU A 132 4.91 10.62 2.49
CA LEU A 132 4.28 10.59 1.20
C LEU A 132 5.22 11.16 0.14
N LEU A 133 5.57 10.34 -0.83
CA LEU A 133 6.37 10.70 -1.98
C LEU A 133 5.48 11.00 -3.17
N LYS A 134 5.63 12.19 -3.74
CA LYS A 134 4.93 12.62 -4.95
C LYS A 134 5.94 12.78 -6.08
N TYR A 135 5.74 12.02 -7.14
CA TYR A 135 6.63 11.97 -8.29
C TYR A 135 6.04 12.80 -9.41
N PHE A 136 6.87 13.63 -10.05
CA PHE A 136 6.53 14.47 -11.18
C PHE A 136 7.55 14.25 -12.30
N PRO A 137 7.37 13.20 -13.11
CA PRO A 137 8.21 12.97 -14.28
C PRO A 137 8.16 14.16 -15.25
N ASP A 138 9.28 14.46 -15.89
CA ASP A 138 9.34 15.48 -16.95
C ASP A 138 8.72 14.93 -18.26
N GLU A 139 8.71 13.61 -18.46
CA GLU A 139 8.17 12.91 -19.65
C GLU A 139 7.48 11.59 -19.24
N GLU A 140 6.55 11.09 -20.06
CA GLU A 140 5.95 9.76 -19.87
C GLU A 140 6.91 8.65 -20.29
N ASN A 141 7.11 7.65 -19.42
CA ASN A 141 7.89 6.47 -19.74
C ASN A 141 7.23 5.22 -19.17
N ASP A 142 7.15 4.14 -19.97
CA ASP A 142 6.53 2.86 -19.62
C ASP A 142 7.08 2.24 -18.32
N ASN A 143 8.29 2.61 -17.91
CA ASN A 143 8.94 2.11 -16.70
C ASN A 143 9.07 3.15 -15.57
N GLN A 144 8.47 4.34 -15.69
CA GLN A 144 8.59 5.39 -14.66
C GLN A 144 7.98 4.98 -13.32
N LYS A 145 6.92 4.14 -13.37
CA LYS A 145 6.28 3.54 -12.18
C LYS A 145 7.00 2.27 -11.71
N ARG A 146 7.88 1.71 -12.52
CA ARG A 146 8.77 0.58 -12.18
C ARG A 146 10.11 1.15 -11.76
N LEU A 147 10.13 1.81 -10.60
CA LEU A 147 11.37 2.21 -9.97
C LEU A 147 12.05 0.92 -9.50
N ASP A 148 12.87 0.33 -10.37
CA ASP A 148 13.52 -0.97 -10.18
C ASP A 148 14.40 -1.04 -8.92
N VAL A 149 14.68 0.07 -8.24
CA VAL A 149 15.40 0.05 -6.97
C VAL A 149 14.87 1.14 -6.02
N ASN A 150 14.05 0.72 -5.06
CA ASN A 150 14.21 0.96 -3.62
C ASN A 150 14.46 2.39 -3.05
N ASN A 151 13.67 2.72 -2.02
CA ASN A 151 13.87 3.75 -0.98
C ASN A 151 14.14 5.21 -1.37
N TYR A 152 13.58 5.74 -2.47
CA TYR A 152 13.80 7.12 -2.97
C TYR A 152 15.26 7.55 -3.22
N PHE A 153 16.26 6.74 -2.83
CA PHE A 153 17.68 7.01 -3.05
C PHE A 153 18.23 6.34 -4.32
N SER A 154 17.57 5.32 -4.89
CA SER A 154 18.09 4.54 -6.03
C SER A 154 17.19 4.56 -7.28
N LEU A 155 16.88 5.75 -7.79
CA LEU A 155 15.95 5.88 -8.92
C LEU A 155 16.46 5.24 -10.21
N SER A 156 15.53 4.74 -11.03
CA SER A 156 15.85 4.24 -12.38
C SER A 156 16.65 5.30 -13.15
N ASN A 157 17.70 4.88 -13.86
CA ASN A 157 18.49 5.79 -14.70
C ASN A 157 17.68 6.45 -15.83
N LYS A 158 16.45 5.99 -16.07
CA LYS A 158 15.49 6.58 -17.01
C LYS A 158 14.60 7.65 -16.37
N PHE A 159 14.57 7.78 -15.05
CA PHE A 159 13.73 8.77 -14.38
C PHE A 159 14.40 10.14 -14.41
N THR A 160 13.70 11.11 -14.99
CA THR A 160 14.01 12.54 -14.93
C THR A 160 12.74 13.28 -14.52
N GLY A 161 12.86 14.20 -13.56
CA GLY A 161 11.71 14.89 -12.99
C GLY A 161 11.97 15.36 -11.58
N GLU A 162 10.91 15.47 -10.80
CA GLU A 162 10.97 15.91 -9.40
C GLU A 162 10.29 14.91 -8.47
N ILE A 163 10.81 14.80 -7.26
CA ILE A 163 10.22 13.99 -6.18
C ILE A 163 10.05 14.88 -4.96
N TRP A 164 8.84 14.94 -4.44
CA TRP A 164 8.51 15.76 -3.28
C TRP A 164 8.03 14.89 -2.13
N MET A 165 8.68 15.02 -0.99
CA MET A 165 8.34 14.37 0.26
C MET A 165 7.45 15.27 1.11
N HIS A 166 6.31 14.72 1.49
CA HIS A 166 5.38 15.30 2.46
C HIS A 166 5.24 14.36 3.66
N ASN A 167 4.79 14.88 4.80
CA ASN A 167 4.23 14.02 5.84
C ASN A 167 2.84 13.49 5.40
N TRP A 168 2.22 12.68 6.26
CA TRP A 168 0.89 12.14 5.98
C TRP A 168 -0.18 13.24 5.86
N GLU A 169 -0.03 14.34 6.56
CA GLU A 169 -0.93 15.51 6.54
C GLU A 169 -0.69 16.44 5.34
N GLU A 170 0.06 15.99 4.32
CA GLU A 170 0.34 16.73 3.08
C GLU A 170 1.23 17.99 3.26
N GLU A 171 1.89 18.13 4.40
CA GLU A 171 2.85 19.19 4.66
C GLU A 171 4.21 18.85 4.04
N PHE A 172 4.71 19.77 3.21
CA PHE A 172 6.00 19.58 2.53
C PHE A 172 7.16 19.57 3.49
N GLN A 173 8.02 18.56 3.34
CA GLN A 173 9.25 18.40 4.12
C GLN A 173 10.48 18.74 3.26
N LYS A 174 10.61 18.07 2.10
CA LYS A 174 11.80 18.11 1.25
C LYS A 174 11.46 17.69 -0.19
N GLY A 175 12.27 18.10 -1.16
CA GLY A 175 12.16 17.58 -2.52
C GLY A 175 13.51 17.48 -3.22
N TRP A 176 13.50 16.86 -4.39
CA TRP A 176 14.68 16.64 -5.21
C TRP A 176 14.36 16.82 -6.69
N LYS A 177 15.30 17.42 -7.43
CA LYS A 177 15.37 17.36 -8.90
C LYS A 177 16.23 16.18 -9.27
N ILE A 178 15.71 15.33 -10.15
CA ILE A 178 16.36 14.13 -10.62
C ILE A 178 16.60 14.24 -12.12
N GLU A 179 17.81 13.94 -12.56
CA GLU A 179 18.15 13.78 -13.97
C GLU A 179 18.83 12.44 -14.17
N HIS A 180 18.28 11.62 -15.06
CA HIS A 180 18.82 10.30 -15.39
C HIS A 180 19.08 9.43 -14.14
N GLY A 181 18.12 9.42 -13.21
CA GLY A 181 18.18 8.68 -11.93
C GLY A 181 19.08 9.31 -10.86
N LYS A 182 19.73 10.45 -11.12
CA LYS A 182 20.64 11.10 -10.17
C LYS A 182 20.02 12.36 -9.59
N ILE A 183 20.13 12.53 -8.27
CA ILE A 183 19.80 13.79 -7.60
C ILE A 183 20.78 14.87 -8.08
N VAL A 184 20.27 15.87 -8.79
CA VAL A 184 21.06 17.04 -9.22
C VAL A 184 20.81 18.25 -8.34
N LYS A 185 19.67 18.28 -7.64
CA LYS A 185 19.32 19.37 -6.71
C LYS A 185 18.42 18.88 -5.60
N THR A 186 18.55 19.51 -4.42
CA THR A 186 17.72 19.26 -3.25
C THR A 186 17.02 20.55 -2.82
N PHE A 187 15.74 20.45 -2.49
CA PHE A 187 14.89 21.52 -2.00
C PHE A 187 14.47 21.21 -0.57
N ILE A 188 14.54 22.18 0.34
CA ILE A 188 14.09 22.02 1.72
C ILE A 188 13.11 23.14 2.06
N LYS A 189 12.15 22.85 2.94
CA LYS A 189 11.31 23.89 3.53
C LYS A 189 12.22 24.86 4.29
N LYS A 190 12.16 26.16 3.93
CA LYS A 190 12.88 27.23 4.63
C LYS A 190 12.17 27.60 5.92
#